data_AF-A0A5N1IRC2-F1
#
_entry.id   AF-A0A5N1IRC2-F1
#
_cell.length_a   1.000
_cell.length_b   1.000
_cell.length_c   1.000
_cell.angle_alpha   90.00
_cell.angle_beta   90.00
_cell.angle_gamma   90.00
#
_symmetry.space_group_name_H-M   'P 1'
#
loop_
_entity.id
_entity.type
_entity.pdbx_description
1 polymer ?
#
loop_
_entity_poly.entity_id
_entity_poly.type
_entity_poly.pdbx_seq_one_letter_code
_entity_poly.pdbx_strand_id
1 'polypeptide(L)'
;MKPNFNLEDLKRENVYNVPENYFDRLPNRIMQRVSASSPETSEAKSWLPAPLRLALAGSGFAAAFATVFMLNQPPEFPQVDLLASVPQTEIVNYLLASEQLDRSDLTSLNIADQNLTAEFINANDTEIQRELEDEPIENLY
;
A
#
# COMPACT_ATOMS: atom_id res chain seq x y z
N MET A 1 51.76 -19.53 -0.98
CA MET A 1 51.23 -19.18 -2.32
C MET A 1 49.72 -19.34 -2.28
N LYS A 2 48.95 -18.31 -2.64
CA LYS A 2 47.48 -18.38 -2.73
C LYS A 2 47.12 -18.86 -4.15
N PRO A 3 46.29 -19.90 -4.31
CA PRO A 3 45.86 -20.31 -5.64
C PRO A 3 45.02 -19.19 -6.28
N ASN A 4 45.38 -18.78 -7.50
CA ASN A 4 44.57 -17.83 -8.27
C ASN A 4 43.36 -18.60 -8.82
N PHE A 5 42.16 -18.21 -8.38
CA PHE A 5 40.90 -18.77 -8.86
C PHE A 5 40.37 -17.91 -10.00
N ASN A 6 40.30 -18.47 -11.21
CA ASN A 6 39.75 -17.79 -12.38
C ASN A 6 38.31 -18.27 -12.61
N LEU A 7 37.38 -17.32 -12.73
CA LEU A 7 35.97 -17.59 -12.96
C LEU A 7 35.71 -18.19 -14.35
N GLU A 8 36.60 -17.96 -15.32
CA GLU A 8 36.49 -18.50 -16.68
C GLU A 8 36.74 -20.01 -16.75
N ASP A 9 37.41 -20.59 -15.74
CA ASP A 9 37.63 -22.04 -15.63
C ASP A 9 36.39 -22.78 -15.07
N LEU A 10 35.36 -22.05 -14.62
CA LEU A 10 34.11 -22.64 -14.16
C LEU A 10 33.23 -23.02 -15.34
N LYS A 11 32.85 -24.30 -15.38
CA LYS A 11 31.87 -24.81 -16.35
C LYS A 11 30.54 -24.06 -16.16
N ARG A 12 30.09 -23.35 -17.21
CA ARG A 12 28.82 -22.61 -17.24
C ARG A 12 27.63 -23.57 -17.38
N GLU A 13 27.43 -24.41 -16.37
CA GLU A 13 26.29 -25.31 -16.30
C GLU A 13 25.27 -24.78 -15.29
N ASN A 14 23.98 -24.87 -15.64
CA ASN A 14 22.92 -24.51 -14.72
C ASN A 14 22.78 -25.61 -13.67
N VAL A 15 23.37 -25.38 -12.49
CA VAL A 15 23.27 -26.29 -11.34
C VAL A 15 21.94 -26.17 -10.60
N TYR A 16 21.12 -25.17 -10.93
CA TYR A 16 19.83 -24.94 -10.28
C TYR A 16 18.73 -25.65 -11.06
N ASN A 17 18.36 -26.83 -10.57
CA ASN A 17 17.17 -27.53 -11.05
C ASN A 17 16.04 -27.35 -10.05
N VAL A 18 14.88 -26.86 -10.53
CA VAL A 18 13.67 -26.84 -9.72
C VAL A 18 13.01 -28.22 -9.74
N PRO A 19 12.44 -28.68 -8.62
CA PRO A 19 11.65 -29.89 -8.59
C PRO A 19 10.45 -29.82 -9.55
N GLU A 20 10.04 -30.97 -10.07
CA GLU A 20 8.84 -31.08 -10.90
C GLU A 20 7.62 -30.55 -10.15
N ASN A 21 6.79 -29.76 -10.84
CA ASN A 21 5.57 -29.14 -10.31
C ASN A 21 5.77 -28.22 -9.08
N TYR A 22 6.99 -27.67 -8.88
CA TYR A 22 7.26 -26.76 -7.77
C TYR A 22 6.35 -25.52 -7.81
N PHE A 23 6.28 -24.88 -8.98
CA PHE A 23 5.49 -23.66 -9.17
C PHE A 23 3.98 -23.95 -9.19
N ASP A 24 3.55 -25.12 -9.67
CA ASP A 24 2.13 -25.50 -9.64
C ASP A 24 1.60 -25.71 -8.21
N ARG A 25 2.46 -26.19 -7.31
CA ARG A 25 2.10 -26.42 -5.89
C ARG A 25 2.31 -25.18 -5.02
N LEU A 26 3.05 -24.18 -5.49
CA LEU A 26 3.41 -23.00 -4.70
C LEU A 26 2.19 -22.15 -4.29
N PRO A 27 1.24 -21.80 -5.19
CA PRO A 27 0.05 -21.02 -4.83
C PRO A 27 -0.74 -21.67 -3.69
N ASN A 28 -0.96 -22.98 -3.79
CA ASN A 28 -1.69 -23.74 -2.76
C ASN A 28 -0.98 -23.71 -1.41
N ARG A 29 0.36 -23.81 -1.37
CA ARG A 29 1.13 -23.71 -0.12
C ARG A 29 1.06 -22.32 0.49
N ILE A 30 1.09 -21.28 -0.33
CA ILE A 30 0.97 -19.88 0.15
C ILE A 30 -0.41 -19.69 0.76
N MET A 31 -1.47 -20.09 0.05
CA MET A 31 -2.84 -19.97 0.52
C MET A 31 -3.05 -20.72 1.85
N GLN A 32 -2.53 -21.94 1.97
CA GLN A 32 -2.60 -22.70 3.24
C GLN A 32 -1.94 -21.98 4.40
N ARG A 33 -0.80 -21.31 4.20
CA ARG A 33 -0.12 -20.54 5.27
C ARG A 33 -0.89 -19.30 5.68
N VAL A 34 -1.51 -18.61 4.72
CA VAL A 34 -2.31 -17.41 4.99
C VAL A 34 -3.63 -17.77 5.68
N SER A 35 -4.27 -18.88 5.30
CA SER A 35 -5.52 -19.32 5.93
C SER A 35 -5.30 -19.97 7.29
N ALA A 36 -4.16 -20.63 7.52
CA ALA A 36 -3.83 -21.21 8.83
C ALA A 36 -3.45 -20.17 9.90
N SER A 37 -3.33 -18.88 9.53
CA SER A 37 -3.20 -17.78 10.48
C SER A 37 -4.53 -17.14 10.87
N SER A 38 -5.68 -17.74 10.52
CA SER A 38 -6.91 -17.40 11.23
C SER A 38 -6.65 -17.64 12.71
N PRO A 39 -6.77 -16.62 13.59
CA PRO A 39 -6.50 -16.81 15.00
C PRO A 39 -7.49 -17.86 15.48
N GLU A 40 -6.99 -19.07 15.70
CA GLU A 40 -7.58 -20.04 16.59
C GLU A 40 -7.96 -19.23 17.81
N THR A 41 -9.27 -18.94 17.93
CA THR A 41 -9.82 -18.16 19.04
C THR A 41 -9.51 -19.01 20.25
N SER A 42 -8.35 -18.72 20.82
CA SER A 42 -7.85 -19.39 21.99
C SER A 42 -8.97 -19.23 22.98
N GLU A 43 -9.62 -20.33 23.36
CA GLU A 43 -10.57 -20.32 24.45
C GLU A 43 -9.77 -20.02 25.71
N ALA A 44 -9.40 -18.75 25.85
CA ALA A 44 -8.83 -18.18 27.04
C ALA A 44 -9.94 -18.36 28.06
N LYS A 45 -9.76 -19.35 28.92
CA LYS A 45 -10.62 -19.64 30.06
C LYS A 45 -10.59 -18.42 30.97
N SER A 46 -11.40 -17.44 30.60
CA SER A 46 -11.46 -16.17 31.27
C SER A 46 -12.11 -16.41 32.63
N TRP A 47 -11.40 -15.96 33.65
CA TRP A 47 -11.71 -16.09 35.07
C TRP A 47 -12.62 -14.95 35.54
N LEU A 48 -13.03 -14.07 34.62
CA LEU A 48 -13.84 -12.89 34.92
C LEU A 48 -15.34 -13.18 34.79
N PRO A 49 -16.20 -12.64 35.66
CA PRO A 49 -17.65 -12.78 35.54
C PRO A 49 -18.19 -12.06 34.29
N ALA A 50 -19.23 -12.63 33.67
CA ALA A 50 -19.79 -12.22 32.38
C ALA A 50 -20.07 -10.71 32.19
N PRO A 51 -20.65 -9.94 33.15
CA PRO A 51 -20.94 -8.53 32.92
C PRO A 51 -19.70 -7.63 32.84
N LEU A 52 -18.56 -8.06 33.41
CA LEU A 52 -17.33 -7.25 33.39
C LEU A 52 -16.59 -7.35 32.06
N ARG A 53 -16.75 -8.46 31.32
CA ARG A 53 -16.10 -8.68 30.02
C ARG A 53 -16.63 -7.73 28.94
N LEU A 54 -17.92 -7.42 28.97
CA LEU A 54 -18.57 -6.57 27.97
C LEU A 54 -18.20 -5.08 28.14
N ALA A 55 -17.93 -4.64 29.38
CA ALA A 55 -17.50 -3.26 29.64
C ALA A 55 -16.07 -2.97 29.17
N LEU A 56 -15.18 -3.96 29.20
CA LEU A 56 -13.77 -3.82 28.79
C LEU A 56 -13.55 -3.81 27.28
N ALA A 57 -14.45 -4.41 26.49
CA ALA A 57 -14.27 -4.57 25.05
C ALA A 57 -14.28 -3.23 24.29
N GLY A 58 -15.05 -2.23 24.73
CA GLY A 58 -15.07 -0.89 24.12
C GLY A 58 -14.20 0.14 24.86
N SER A 59 -14.19 0.10 26.19
CA SER A 59 -13.53 1.12 27.01
C SER A 59 -11.99 1.05 26.95
N GLY A 60 -11.42 -0.15 26.83
CA GLY A 60 -9.97 -0.32 26.71
C GLY A 60 -9.41 0.34 25.45
N PHE A 61 -10.11 0.17 24.32
CA PHE A 61 -9.71 0.79 23.05
C PHE A 61 -9.87 2.31 23.10
N ALA A 62 -10.98 2.81 23.65
CA ALA A 62 -11.21 4.25 23.82
C ALA A 62 -10.18 4.91 24.74
N ALA A 63 -9.80 4.26 25.85
CA ALA A 63 -8.78 4.76 26.76
C ALA A 63 -7.40 4.76 26.10
N ALA A 64 -7.01 3.67 25.42
CA ALA A 64 -5.76 3.60 24.69
C ALA A 64 -5.70 4.69 23.60
N PHE A 65 -6.77 4.86 22.81
CA PHE A 65 -6.85 5.90 21.80
C PHE A 65 -6.76 7.31 22.39
N ALA A 66 -7.50 7.60 23.47
CA ALA A 66 -7.45 8.91 24.13
C ALA A 66 -6.06 9.23 24.71
N THR A 67 -5.38 8.22 25.28
CA THR A 67 -4.01 8.40 25.78
C THR A 67 -3.03 8.69 24.65
N VAL A 68 -3.08 7.94 23.55
CA VAL A 68 -2.23 8.18 22.37
C VAL A 68 -2.53 9.55 21.77
N PHE A 69 -3.80 9.94 21.68
CA PHE A 69 -4.23 11.24 21.15
C PHE A 69 -3.77 12.42 22.02
N MET A 70 -3.81 12.29 23.36
CA MET A 70 -3.32 13.35 24.27
C MET A 70 -1.79 13.50 24.24
N LEU A 71 -1.05 12.40 24.11
CA LEU A 71 0.41 12.44 23.98
C LEU A 71 0.86 12.88 22.58
N ASN A 72 0.06 12.59 21.55
CA ASN A 72 0.31 12.94 20.17
C ASN A 72 -0.60 14.10 19.74
N GLN A 73 -0.37 15.28 20.31
CA GLN A 73 -1.01 16.50 19.81
C GLN A 73 -0.61 16.67 18.34
N PRO A 74 -1.55 16.62 17.38
CA PRO A 74 -1.21 16.93 16.00
C PRO A 74 -0.66 18.36 15.99
N PRO A 75 0.40 18.64 15.21
CA PRO A 75 0.81 20.03 15.01
C PRO A 75 -0.43 20.79 14.53
N GLU A 76 -0.70 21.95 15.11
CA GLU A 76 -1.73 22.84 14.59
C GLU A 76 -1.37 23.11 13.13
N PHE A 77 -2.07 22.47 12.20
CA PHE A 77 -1.91 22.78 10.80
C PHE A 77 -2.40 24.22 10.64
N PRO A 78 -1.55 25.15 10.18
CA PRO A 78 -2.01 26.48 9.87
C PRO A 78 -3.21 26.34 8.94
N GLN A 79 -4.28 27.08 9.23
CA GLN A 79 -5.48 27.12 8.41
C GLN A 79 -5.02 27.27 6.96
N VAL A 80 -5.47 26.34 6.11
CA VAL A 80 -5.15 26.32 4.69
C VAL A 80 -5.72 27.57 4.04
N ASP A 81 -4.99 28.67 4.16
CA ASP A 81 -5.05 29.74 3.18
C ASP A 81 -4.84 29.05 1.83
N LEU A 82 -5.84 29.24 0.96
CA LEU A 82 -6.06 28.49 -0.26
C LEU A 82 -4.75 28.07 -0.94
N LEU A 83 -4.70 26.86 -1.49
CA LEU A 83 -3.56 26.33 -2.26
C LEU A 83 -2.96 27.32 -3.29
N ALA A 84 -3.72 28.35 -3.69
CA ALA A 84 -3.28 29.49 -4.48
C ALA A 84 -2.23 30.40 -3.82
N SER A 85 -2.03 30.35 -2.50
CA SER A 85 -1.13 31.21 -1.72
C SER A 85 0.17 30.53 -1.31
N VAL A 86 0.40 29.27 -1.72
CA VAL A 86 1.66 28.58 -1.43
C VAL A 86 2.79 29.30 -2.18
N PRO A 87 3.77 29.89 -1.48
CA PRO A 87 4.85 30.63 -2.13
C PRO A 87 5.78 29.67 -2.87
N GLN A 88 6.27 30.08 -4.05
CA GLN A 88 7.10 29.24 -4.91
C GLN A 88 8.37 28.69 -4.21
N THR A 89 8.87 29.38 -3.19
CA THR A 89 10.02 28.95 -2.39
C THR A 89 9.73 27.69 -1.58
N GLU A 90 8.50 27.52 -1.09
CA GLU A 90 8.09 26.32 -0.35
C GLU A 90 7.97 25.10 -1.27
N ILE A 91 7.54 25.31 -2.52
CA ILE A 91 7.50 24.26 -3.54
C ILE A 91 8.91 23.75 -3.85
N VAL A 92 9.88 24.66 -4.00
CA VAL A 92 11.28 24.31 -4.24
C VAL A 92 11.87 23.59 -3.03
N ASN A 93 11.61 24.09 -1.81
CA ASN A 93 12.06 23.43 -0.59
C ASN A 93 11.46 22.03 -0.43
N TYR A 94 10.18 21.84 -0.75
CA TYR A 94 9.54 20.53 -0.71
C TYR A 94 10.19 19.56 -1.71
N LEU A 95 10.41 20.00 -2.95
CA LEU A 95 11.06 19.20 -3.99
C LEU A 95 12.52 18.84 -3.66
N LEU A 96 13.23 19.73 -2.97
CA LEU A 96 14.60 19.51 -2.51
C LEU A 96 14.66 18.70 -1.21
N ALA A 97 13.66 18.82 -0.34
CA ALA A 97 13.59 18.09 0.92
C ALA A 97 13.10 16.65 0.73
N SER A 98 12.27 16.39 -0.29
CA SER A 98 11.85 15.04 -0.69
C SER A 98 12.91 14.37 -1.59
N GLU A 99 14.19 14.52 -1.25
CA GLU A 99 15.33 13.92 -1.94
C GLU A 99 15.18 12.39 -2.01
N GLN A 100 14.59 11.90 -3.11
CA GLN A 100 15.01 10.77 -3.94
C GLN A 100 13.97 10.50 -5.02
N LEU A 101 13.73 11.49 -5.89
CA LEU A 101 13.21 11.19 -7.23
C LEU A 101 14.42 11.01 -8.14
N ASP A 102 14.96 9.79 -8.23
CA ASP A 102 16.00 9.49 -9.20
C ASP A 102 15.36 9.32 -10.59
N ARG A 103 16.09 9.71 -11.65
CA ARG A 103 15.61 9.54 -13.03
C ARG A 103 15.35 8.07 -13.36
N SER A 104 16.01 7.16 -12.66
CA SER A 104 15.79 5.70 -12.73
C SER A 104 14.38 5.30 -12.25
N ASP A 105 13.85 5.92 -11.19
CA ASP A 105 12.50 5.67 -10.69
C ASP A 105 11.44 6.07 -11.71
N LEU A 106 11.65 7.20 -12.41
CA LEU A 106 10.76 7.66 -13.48
C LEU A 106 10.74 6.70 -14.69
N THR A 107 11.82 5.96 -14.93
CA THR A 107 11.87 4.95 -16.01
C THR A 107 11.25 3.61 -15.62
N SER A 108 11.02 3.34 -14.33
CA SER A 108 10.31 2.15 -13.86
C SER A 108 8.79 2.26 -14.01
N LEU A 109 8.28 3.48 -14.16
CA LEU A 109 6.91 3.77 -14.58
C LEU A 109 6.76 3.53 -16.10
N ASN A 110 6.99 2.29 -16.56
CA ASN A 110 6.62 1.88 -17.90
C ASN A 110 5.09 1.75 -17.99
N ILE A 111 4.39 2.90 -18.03
CA ILE A 111 2.94 3.02 -18.16
C ILE A 111 2.49 2.67 -19.60
N ALA A 112 3.42 2.44 -20.53
CA ALA A 112 3.11 2.22 -21.93
C ALA A 112 2.36 0.89 -22.22
N ASP A 113 2.35 -0.08 -21.30
CA ASP A 113 1.82 -1.42 -21.60
C ASP A 113 0.82 -1.97 -20.56
N GLN A 114 0.41 -1.15 -19.60
CA GLN A 114 -0.68 -1.51 -18.70
C GLN A 114 -1.95 -0.81 -19.13
N ASN A 115 -2.84 -1.58 -19.77
CA ASN A 115 -4.23 -1.21 -20.02
C ASN A 115 -5.04 -1.16 -18.71
N LEU A 116 -4.54 -0.41 -17.72
CA LEU A 116 -5.19 -0.13 -16.43
C LEU A 116 -6.56 0.53 -16.67
N THR A 117 -6.68 1.30 -17.75
CA THR A 117 -7.91 2.00 -18.09
C THR A 117 -9.06 1.03 -18.39
N ALA A 118 -8.81 -0.13 -19.02
CA ALA A 118 -9.89 -1.07 -19.35
C ALA A 118 -10.36 -1.93 -18.16
N GLU A 119 -9.51 -2.19 -17.17
CA GLU A 119 -9.88 -2.97 -15.98
C GLU A 119 -10.54 -2.11 -14.89
N PHE A 120 -10.12 -0.84 -14.76
CA PHE A 120 -10.62 0.06 -13.71
C PHE A 120 -11.69 1.03 -14.18
N ILE A 121 -11.77 1.33 -15.48
CA ILE A 121 -12.84 2.15 -16.05
C ILE A 121 -13.70 1.24 -16.93
N ASN A 122 -14.80 0.76 -16.36
CA ASN A 122 -15.91 0.21 -17.13
C ASN A 122 -16.66 1.39 -17.79
N ALA A 123 -16.01 2.01 -18.77
CA ALA A 123 -16.58 3.08 -19.58
C ALA A 123 -17.62 2.46 -20.50
N ASN A 124 -18.87 2.46 -20.05
CA ASN A 124 -20.00 2.19 -20.92
C ASN A 124 -20.33 3.47 -21.69
N ASP A 125 -20.30 3.42 -23.02
CA ASP A 125 -20.56 4.59 -23.89
C ASP A 125 -21.88 5.30 -23.55
N THR A 126 -22.88 4.55 -23.07
CA THR A 126 -24.18 5.09 -22.66
C THR A 126 -24.13 5.87 -21.34
N GLU A 127 -23.23 5.52 -20.43
CA GLU A 127 -23.07 6.20 -19.13
C GLU A 127 -22.28 7.50 -19.29
N ILE A 128 -21.27 7.50 -20.17
CA ILE A 128 -20.55 8.71 -20.56
C ILE A 128 -21.51 9.72 -21.21
N GLN A 129 -22.35 9.27 -22.15
CA GLN A 129 -23.32 10.16 -22.81
C GLN A 129 -24.33 10.75 -21.81
N ARG A 130 -24.80 9.96 -20.84
CA ARG A 130 -25.72 10.44 -19.80
C ARG A 130 -25.10 11.54 -18.93
N GLU A 131 -23.85 11.37 -18.53
CA GLU A 131 -23.16 12.37 -17.71
C GLU A 131 -22.87 13.67 -18.49
N LEU A 132 -22.53 13.55 -19.78
CA LEU A 132 -22.36 14.72 -20.65
C LEU A 132 -23.66 15.49 -20.90
N GLU A 133 -24.81 14.82 -20.81
CA GLU A 133 -26.12 15.41 -21.09
C GLU A 133 -26.75 16.04 -19.83
N ASP A 134 -26.35 15.59 -18.64
CA ASP A 134 -26.77 16.15 -17.35
C ASP A 134 -25.95 17.38 -16.90
N GLU A 135 -24.81 17.69 -17.54
CA GLU A 135 -24.03 18.91 -17.28
C GLU A 135 -24.59 20.11 -18.07
N PRO A 136 -25.29 21.06 -17.44
CA PRO A 136 -25.78 22.24 -18.13
C PRO A 136 -24.60 23.09 -18.63
N ILE A 137 -24.60 23.38 -19.94
CA ILE A 137 -23.61 24.19 -20.68
C ILE A 137 -23.45 25.63 -20.14
N GLU A 138 -24.18 26.00 -19.09
CA GLU A 138 -24.19 27.31 -18.45
C GLU A 138 -23.00 27.53 -17.50
N ASN A 139 -22.28 26.48 -17.10
CA ASN A 139 -21.08 26.57 -16.27
C ASN A 139 -19.76 26.73 -17.07
N LEU A 140 -19.84 26.94 -18.39
CA LEU A 140 -18.67 27.09 -19.28
C LEU A 140 -18.42 28.52 -19.78
N TYR A 141 -18.99 29.53 -19.13
CA TYR A 141 -18.67 30.95 -19.36
C TYR A 141 -18.40 31.72 -18.07
#